data_AF-A0A8H4A2M7-F1
#
_entry.id   AF-A0A8H4A2M7-F1
#
_cell.length_a   1.000
_cell.length_b   1.000
_cell.length_c   1.000
_cell.angle_alpha   90.00
_cell.angle_beta   90.00
_cell.angle_gamma   90.00
#
_symmetry.space_group_name_H-M   'P 1'
#
loop_
_entity.id
_entity.type
_entity.pdbx_description
1 polymer ?
#
loop_
_entity_poly.entity_id
_entity_poly.type
_entity_poly.pdbx_seq_one_letter_code
_entity_poly.pdbx_strand_id
1 'polypeptide(L)'
;MPLESGEIVKRLSLLEDQKNLIVNSANKLKGWLGTNETNDDSCSISDNEHEETVAEKLTPVNMVHAEDTLIERQSLSTLEFRVHHLEKSIFGFDAISKKALVHDKFKEQLALLKRVDEIKKEFNTIIRDGADGLKSFFETYDQVSDLVSPFKDSALAMERVVLTPEAKAEIICSSAEELELVAENLGQIKDLQEIIDAPEFRGLDKLFPQVTPIETSHVDQMARAEEASARITTLLDKYNIFVNILSEIFISWDHILSTLDAHISALEREKE
;
A
#
# COMPACT_ATOMS: atom_id res chain seq x y z
N MET A 1 -25.03 29.26 28.62
CA MET A 1 -24.35 28.99 27.33
C MET A 1 -24.92 27.69 26.76
N PRO A 2 -25.83 27.72 25.77
CA PRO A 2 -26.48 26.53 25.22
C PRO A 2 -26.00 26.14 23.80
N LEU A 3 -24.82 26.59 23.37
CA LEU A 3 -24.41 26.53 21.96
C LEU A 3 -23.79 25.18 21.51
N GLU A 4 -23.36 24.31 22.42
CA GLU A 4 -22.66 23.05 22.06
C GLU A 4 -23.61 21.92 21.64
N SER A 5 -24.85 21.89 22.12
CA SER A 5 -25.80 20.82 21.79
C SER A 5 -26.25 20.85 20.32
N GLY A 6 -26.30 22.04 19.71
CA GLY A 6 -26.70 22.18 18.31
C GLY A 6 -25.64 21.68 17.32
N GLU A 7 -24.36 21.74 17.70
CA GLU A 7 -23.27 21.32 16.84
C GLU A 7 -23.08 19.80 16.85
N ILE A 8 -23.32 19.15 17.99
CA ILE A 8 -23.34 17.68 18.09
C ILE A 8 -24.47 17.09 17.23
N VAL A 9 -25.67 17.70 17.26
CA VAL A 9 -26.81 17.24 16.45
C VAL A 9 -26.51 17.40 14.95
N LYS A 10 -25.84 18.49 14.54
CA LYS A 10 -25.40 18.67 13.15
C LYS A 10 -24.38 17.63 12.72
N ARG A 11 -23.42 17.29 13.58
CA ARG A 11 -22.41 16.24 13.31
C ARG A 11 -23.04 14.85 13.20
N LEU A 12 -24.02 14.55 14.04
CA LEU A 12 -24.76 13.28 13.97
C LEU A 12 -25.63 13.20 12.70
N SER A 13 -26.27 14.30 12.29
CA SER A 13 -27.01 14.34 11.03
C SER A 13 -26.08 14.12 9.83
N LEU A 14 -24.90 14.75 9.83
CA LEU A 14 -23.91 14.59 8.77
C LEU A 14 -23.40 13.14 8.67
N LEU A 15 -23.20 12.47 9.81
CA LEU A 15 -22.79 11.07 9.86
C LEU A 15 -23.89 10.12 9.34
N GLU A 16 -25.16 10.37 9.65
CA GLU A 16 -26.26 9.56 9.14
C GLU A 16 -26.45 9.75 7.62
N ASP A 17 -26.25 10.97 7.11
CA ASP A 17 -26.27 11.25 5.67
C ASP A 17 -25.11 10.55 4.93
N GLN A 18 -23.91 10.51 5.52
CA GLN A 18 -22.77 9.77 4.97
C GLN A 18 -23.01 8.26 4.95
N LYS A 19 -23.59 7.71 6.02
CA LYS A 19 -23.96 6.29 6.09
C LYS A 19 -25.00 5.92 5.04
N ASN A 20 -26.03 6.75 4.85
CA ASN A 20 -27.06 6.52 3.83
C ASN A 20 -26.47 6.57 2.40
N LEU A 21 -25.46 7.43 2.16
CA LEU A 21 -24.75 7.47 0.88
C LEU A 21 -23.98 6.16 0.60
N ILE A 22 -23.33 5.61 1.62
CA ILE A 22 -22.58 4.34 1.51
C ILE A 22 -23.55 3.18 1.25
N VAL A 23 -24.65 3.08 1.99
CA VAL A 23 -25.65 2.02 1.80
C VAL A 23 -26.27 2.08 0.40
N ASN A 24 -26.56 3.29 -0.09
CA ASN A 24 -27.07 3.47 -1.46
C ASN A 24 -26.03 3.10 -2.53
N SER A 25 -24.75 3.38 -2.30
CA SER A 25 -23.67 2.97 -3.22
C SER A 25 -23.50 1.44 -3.26
N ALA A 26 -23.63 0.76 -2.12
CA ALA A 26 -23.56 -0.70 -2.03
C ALA A 26 -24.74 -1.38 -2.73
N ASN A 27 -25.96 -0.82 -2.60
CA ASN A 27 -27.14 -1.31 -3.31
C ASN A 27 -27.04 -1.09 -4.83
N LYS A 28 -26.40 0.00 -5.26
CA LYS A 28 -26.15 0.28 -6.69
C LYS A 28 -25.13 -0.70 -7.30
N LEU A 29 -24.12 -1.11 -6.54
CA LEU A 29 -23.16 -2.16 -6.93
C LEU A 29 -23.82 -3.53 -7.05
N LYS A 30 -24.77 -3.85 -6.16
CA LYS A 30 -25.55 -5.10 -6.23
C LYS A 30 -26.46 -5.17 -7.45
N GLY A 31 -26.98 -4.02 -7.91
CA GLY A 31 -27.78 -3.92 -9.13
C GLY A 31 -26.96 -4.07 -10.43
N TRP A 32 -25.64 -3.86 -10.39
CA TRP A 32 -24.78 -4.03 -11.57
C TRP A 32 -24.33 -5.48 -11.78
N LEU A 33 -24.33 -6.30 -10.72
CA LEU A 33 -23.83 -7.68 -10.78
C LEU A 33 -24.89 -8.74 -11.15
N GLY A 34 -26.14 -8.35 -11.39
CA GLY A 34 -27.24 -9.28 -11.54
C GLY A 34 -28.15 -8.98 -12.72
N THR A 35 -27.72 -9.35 -13.94
CA THR A 35 -28.59 -9.76 -15.07
C THR A 35 -27.74 -10.39 -16.17
N ASN A 36 -27.88 -11.69 -16.40
CA ASN A 36 -27.71 -12.33 -17.72
C ASN A 36 -28.37 -13.72 -17.67
N GLU A 37 -29.70 -13.71 -17.70
CA GLU A 37 -30.53 -14.82 -18.18
C GLU A 37 -31.22 -14.34 -19.47
N THR A 38 -31.02 -15.08 -20.57
CA THR A 38 -31.91 -15.33 -21.74
C THR A 38 -31.05 -16.01 -22.81
N ASN A 39 -31.19 -17.32 -23.00
CA ASN A 39 -32.03 -18.01 -23.99
C ASN A 39 -31.44 -17.99 -25.41
N ASP A 40 -31.11 -19.17 -25.94
CA ASP A 40 -31.73 -19.76 -27.15
C ASP A 40 -30.97 -21.02 -27.59
N ASP A 41 -31.68 -22.16 -27.60
CA ASP A 41 -31.98 -22.95 -28.81
C ASP A 41 -32.22 -24.43 -28.49
N SER A 42 -33.51 -24.76 -28.41
CA SER A 42 -34.05 -26.11 -28.50
C SER A 42 -34.02 -26.58 -29.95
N CYS A 43 -33.38 -27.72 -30.21
CA CYS A 43 -33.68 -28.55 -31.37
C CYS A 43 -33.78 -30.02 -30.93
N SER A 44 -35.00 -30.54 -30.97
CA SER A 44 -35.36 -31.94 -30.76
C SER A 44 -34.75 -32.84 -31.83
N ILE A 45 -34.25 -34.02 -31.44
CA ILE A 45 -34.40 -35.30 -32.13
C ILE A 45 -34.17 -36.42 -31.11
N SER A 46 -35.06 -37.39 -31.14
CA SER A 46 -35.13 -38.63 -30.37
C SER A 46 -33.97 -39.58 -30.65
N ASP A 47 -33.55 -40.38 -29.66
CA ASP A 47 -33.69 -41.85 -29.69
C ASP A 47 -33.03 -42.54 -28.47
N ASN A 48 -33.78 -43.52 -27.96
CA ASN A 48 -33.48 -44.63 -27.03
C ASN A 48 -32.03 -44.89 -26.60
N GLU A 49 -31.83 -45.11 -25.29
CA GLU A 49 -31.52 -46.45 -24.73
C GLU A 49 -31.64 -46.42 -23.18
N HIS A 50 -32.44 -47.36 -22.66
CA HIS A 50 -32.57 -47.68 -21.23
C HIS A 50 -31.50 -48.71 -20.86
N GLU A 51 -30.62 -48.43 -19.88
CA GLU A 51 -29.94 -49.46 -19.09
C GLU A 51 -29.88 -49.04 -17.60
N GLU A 52 -30.94 -49.43 -16.90
CA GLU A 52 -30.98 -50.07 -15.57
C GLU A 52 -29.77 -49.84 -14.62
N THR A 53 -29.90 -48.88 -13.69
CA THR A 53 -29.01 -48.80 -12.52
C THR A 53 -29.36 -49.88 -11.51
N VAL A 54 -28.70 -51.03 -11.58
CA VAL A 54 -28.72 -52.05 -10.52
C VAL A 54 -27.87 -51.55 -9.36
N ALA A 55 -28.51 -51.23 -8.23
CA ALA A 55 -27.85 -50.93 -6.98
C ALA A 55 -27.12 -52.19 -6.46
N GLU A 56 -25.82 -52.30 -6.76
CA GLU A 56 -24.95 -53.32 -6.18
C GLU A 56 -24.75 -53.06 -4.68
N LYS A 57 -25.13 -54.07 -3.89
CA LYS A 57 -24.95 -54.11 -2.44
C LYS A 57 -23.47 -54.15 -2.10
N LEU A 58 -22.98 -53.10 -1.43
CA LEU A 58 -21.66 -53.07 -0.81
C LEU A 58 -21.55 -54.20 0.23
N THR A 59 -20.61 -55.12 0.02
CA THR A 59 -20.29 -56.18 0.99
C THR A 59 -19.13 -55.76 1.91
N PRO A 60 -19.08 -56.25 3.16
CA PRO A 60 -18.14 -55.80 4.19
C PRO A 60 -16.65 -55.99 3.84
N VAL A 61 -16.35 -56.87 2.89
CA VAL A 61 -14.97 -57.17 2.45
C VAL A 61 -14.37 -56.01 1.63
N ASN A 62 -15.19 -55.23 0.92
CA ASN A 62 -14.72 -54.04 0.18
C ASN A 62 -14.40 -52.85 1.08
N MET A 63 -14.89 -52.82 2.33
CA MET A 63 -14.57 -51.74 3.28
C MET A 63 -13.14 -51.86 3.83
N VAL A 64 -12.63 -53.08 4.04
CA VAL A 64 -11.28 -53.29 4.57
C VAL A 64 -10.20 -52.89 3.56
N HIS A 65 -10.41 -53.20 2.28
CA HIS A 65 -9.52 -52.74 1.20
C HIS A 65 -9.70 -51.25 0.89
N ALA A 66 -10.85 -50.66 1.19
CA ALA A 66 -11.04 -49.21 1.10
C ALA A 66 -10.20 -48.47 2.14
N GLU A 67 -10.02 -49.01 3.35
CA GLU A 67 -9.19 -48.40 4.39
C GLU A 67 -7.70 -48.51 4.08
N ASP A 68 -7.22 -49.68 3.63
CA ASP A 68 -5.83 -49.85 3.20
C ASP A 68 -5.49 -48.92 2.02
N THR A 69 -6.40 -48.80 1.04
CA THR A 69 -6.21 -47.87 -0.09
C THR A 69 -6.38 -46.40 0.32
N LEU A 70 -7.12 -46.08 1.38
CA LEU A 70 -7.20 -44.74 1.96
C LEU A 70 -5.90 -44.35 2.67
N ILE A 71 -5.30 -45.27 3.44
CA ILE A 71 -4.02 -45.05 4.12
C ILE A 71 -2.89 -44.92 3.08
N GLU A 72 -2.89 -45.76 2.04
CA GLU A 72 -1.96 -45.63 0.92
C GLU A 72 -2.16 -44.30 0.17
N ARG A 73 -3.41 -43.87 -0.07
CA ARG A 73 -3.70 -42.56 -0.68
C ARG A 73 -3.27 -41.39 0.20
N GLN A 74 -3.44 -41.47 1.51
CA GLN A 74 -2.99 -40.45 2.45
C GLN A 74 -1.46 -40.38 2.49
N SER A 75 -0.77 -41.53 2.54
CA SER A 75 0.69 -41.57 2.52
C SER A 75 1.27 -41.09 1.18
N LEU A 76 0.64 -41.40 0.05
CA LEU A 76 1.00 -40.86 -1.26
C LEU A 76 0.74 -39.36 -1.36
N SER A 77 -0.39 -38.87 -0.83
CA SER A 77 -0.72 -37.45 -0.80
C SER A 77 0.27 -36.63 0.06
N THR A 78 0.67 -37.16 1.23
CA THR A 78 1.70 -36.51 2.06
C THR A 78 3.07 -36.53 1.38
N LEU A 79 3.42 -37.60 0.66
CA LEU A 79 4.67 -37.68 -0.09
C LEU A 79 4.66 -36.70 -1.27
N GLU A 80 3.56 -36.61 -2.00
CA GLU A 80 3.37 -35.67 -3.10
C GLU A 80 3.49 -34.22 -2.63
N PHE A 81 2.89 -33.86 -1.49
CA PHE A 81 3.04 -32.55 -0.89
C PHE A 81 4.51 -32.24 -0.53
N ARG A 82 5.22 -33.21 0.05
CA ARG A 82 6.64 -33.06 0.39
C ARG A 82 7.51 -32.91 -0.85
N VAL A 83 7.25 -33.69 -1.88
CA VAL A 83 7.94 -33.59 -3.18
C VAL A 83 7.65 -32.24 -3.81
N HIS A 84 6.40 -31.79 -3.83
CA HIS A 84 6.02 -30.48 -4.34
C HIS A 84 6.67 -29.33 -3.56
N HIS A 85 6.78 -29.44 -2.24
CA HIS A 85 7.48 -28.48 -1.41
C HIS A 85 8.99 -28.44 -1.73
N LEU A 86 9.62 -29.59 -1.93
CA LEU A 86 11.02 -29.69 -2.35
C LEU A 86 11.23 -29.13 -3.76
N GLU A 87 10.33 -29.43 -4.69
CA GLU A 87 10.36 -28.87 -6.05
C GLU A 87 10.25 -27.35 -6.01
N LYS A 88 9.29 -26.82 -5.24
CA LYS A 88 9.11 -25.38 -5.05
C LYS A 88 10.34 -24.72 -4.41
N SER A 89 11.00 -25.41 -3.49
CA SER A 89 12.18 -24.90 -2.78
C SER A 89 13.45 -24.93 -3.65
N ILE A 90 13.57 -25.91 -4.55
CA ILE A 90 14.74 -26.08 -5.42
C ILE A 90 14.58 -25.26 -6.71
N PHE A 91 13.40 -25.23 -7.31
CA PHE A 91 13.14 -24.61 -8.62
C PHE A 91 12.49 -23.22 -8.53
N GLY A 92 12.08 -22.77 -7.34
CA GLY A 92 11.39 -21.50 -7.18
C GLY A 92 9.99 -21.51 -7.81
N PHE A 93 9.24 -20.41 -7.63
CA PHE A 93 7.87 -20.28 -8.12
C PHE A 93 7.86 -19.99 -9.62
N ASP A 94 8.10 -21.00 -10.46
CA ASP A 94 7.90 -20.87 -11.90
C ASP A 94 6.68 -21.69 -12.35
N ALA A 95 5.54 -21.01 -12.41
CA ALA A 95 4.29 -21.55 -12.92
C ALA A 95 4.26 -21.60 -14.47
N ILE A 96 5.35 -21.24 -15.16
CA ILE A 96 5.36 -21.07 -16.61
C ILE A 96 6.43 -21.95 -17.26
N SER A 97 6.25 -23.28 -17.23
CA SER A 97 6.60 -24.17 -18.36
C SER A 97 6.44 -25.63 -17.96
N LYS A 98 5.20 -26.14 -18.01
CA LYS A 98 4.90 -27.54 -17.70
C LYS A 98 5.09 -28.52 -18.87
N LYS A 99 5.81 -28.19 -19.95
CA LYS A 99 5.92 -29.12 -21.11
C LYS A 99 7.28 -29.31 -21.78
N ALA A 100 8.39 -28.76 -21.28
CA ALA A 100 9.67 -28.91 -21.98
C ALA A 100 10.92 -29.04 -21.09
N LEU A 101 10.94 -29.88 -20.05
CA LEU A 101 12.10 -29.87 -19.14
C LEU A 101 12.23 -31.16 -18.30
N VAL A 102 12.67 -32.27 -18.89
CA VAL A 102 13.22 -33.40 -18.10
C VAL A 102 14.75 -33.43 -18.20
N HIS A 103 15.30 -33.02 -19.35
CA HIS A 103 16.75 -32.98 -19.58
C HIS A 103 17.44 -31.69 -19.11
N ASP A 104 16.76 -30.54 -19.22
CA ASP A 104 17.31 -29.26 -18.73
C ASP A 104 17.25 -29.16 -17.19
N LYS A 105 16.34 -29.88 -16.53
CA LYS A 105 16.28 -29.92 -15.05
C LYS A 105 17.52 -30.55 -14.43
N PHE A 106 18.08 -31.57 -15.07
CA PHE A 106 19.33 -32.19 -14.60
C PHE A 106 20.54 -31.28 -14.83
N LYS A 107 20.54 -30.52 -15.93
CA LYS A 107 21.58 -29.52 -16.23
C LYS A 107 21.51 -28.33 -15.27
N GLU A 108 20.31 -27.93 -14.89
CA GLU A 108 20.04 -26.90 -13.89
C GLU A 108 20.41 -27.38 -12.47
N GLN A 109 20.14 -28.65 -12.13
CA GLN A 109 20.61 -29.28 -10.89
C GLN A 109 22.14 -29.35 -10.83
N LEU A 110 22.81 -29.72 -11.92
CA LEU A 110 24.27 -29.71 -12.02
C LEU A 110 24.83 -28.28 -11.98
N ALA A 111 24.11 -27.30 -12.54
CA ALA A 111 24.49 -25.89 -12.47
C ALA A 111 24.30 -25.30 -11.06
N LEU A 112 23.23 -25.67 -10.35
CA LEU A 112 22.99 -25.33 -8.95
C LEU A 112 24.07 -25.94 -8.06
N LEU A 113 24.37 -27.23 -8.23
CA LEU A 113 25.40 -27.91 -7.45
C LEU A 113 26.79 -27.31 -7.73
N LYS A 114 27.09 -27.02 -9.00
CA LYS A 114 28.33 -26.33 -9.39
C LYS A 114 28.40 -24.91 -8.80
N ARG A 115 27.29 -24.17 -8.79
CA ARG A 115 27.20 -22.83 -8.19
C ARG A 115 27.34 -22.88 -6.67
N VAL A 116 26.75 -23.87 -6.01
CA VAL A 116 26.95 -24.11 -4.58
C VAL A 116 28.39 -24.47 -4.28
N ASP A 117 29.05 -25.28 -5.12
CA ASP A 117 30.46 -25.60 -4.97
C ASP A 117 31.38 -24.40 -5.24
N GLU A 118 31.05 -23.52 -6.20
CA GLU A 118 31.74 -22.26 -6.45
C GLU A 118 31.57 -21.30 -5.26
N ILE A 119 30.34 -21.09 -4.78
CA ILE A 119 30.06 -20.30 -3.57
C ILE A 119 30.77 -20.90 -2.36
N LYS A 120 30.78 -22.22 -2.20
CA LYS A 120 31.51 -22.89 -1.12
C LYS A 120 33.02 -22.68 -1.23
N LYS A 121 33.59 -22.67 -2.43
CA LYS A 121 35.00 -22.37 -2.65
C LYS A 121 35.31 -20.90 -2.38
N GLU A 122 34.49 -19.98 -2.86
CA GLU A 122 34.62 -18.55 -2.57
C GLU A 122 34.48 -18.28 -1.07
N PHE A 123 33.49 -18.87 -0.42
CA PHE A 123 33.24 -18.77 1.02
C PHE A 123 34.39 -19.35 1.85
N ASN A 124 34.92 -20.52 1.49
CA ASN A 124 36.10 -21.07 2.16
C ASN A 124 37.37 -20.25 1.88
N THR A 125 37.46 -19.59 0.74
CA THR A 125 38.56 -18.66 0.43
C THR A 125 38.43 -17.39 1.26
N ILE A 126 37.22 -16.86 1.44
CA ILE A 126 36.92 -15.72 2.32
C ILE A 126 37.18 -16.05 3.79
N ILE A 127 36.81 -17.25 4.27
CA ILE A 127 37.12 -17.71 5.63
C ILE A 127 38.63 -17.80 5.86
N ARG A 128 39.41 -18.14 4.83
CA ARG A 128 40.86 -18.28 4.93
C ARG A 128 41.60 -16.94 4.78
N ASP A 129 41.10 -16.05 3.92
CA ASP A 129 41.77 -14.80 3.54
C ASP A 129 41.21 -13.57 4.30
N GLY A 130 40.04 -13.67 4.94
CA GLY A 130 39.30 -12.55 5.55
C GLY A 130 38.74 -12.85 6.94
N ALA A 131 39.40 -12.27 7.95
CA ALA A 131 39.00 -12.11 9.34
C ALA A 131 38.82 -13.39 10.18
N ASP A 132 39.78 -13.64 11.08
CA ASP A 132 39.67 -14.55 12.23
C ASP A 132 38.35 -14.38 13.02
N GLY A 133 37.73 -13.20 12.94
CA GLY A 133 36.42 -12.90 13.51
C GLY A 133 35.25 -13.75 12.98
N LEU A 134 35.28 -14.15 11.70
CA LEU A 134 34.21 -14.98 11.12
C LEU A 134 34.32 -16.44 11.58
N LYS A 135 35.54 -16.94 11.77
CA LYS A 135 35.78 -18.27 12.34
C LYS A 135 35.37 -18.33 13.81
N SER A 136 35.74 -17.31 14.61
CA SER A 136 35.25 -17.19 15.98
C SER A 136 33.74 -17.01 16.06
N PHE A 137 33.13 -16.33 15.08
CA PHE A 137 31.68 -16.22 14.98
C PHE A 137 31.03 -17.57 14.66
N PHE A 138 31.60 -18.41 13.79
CA PHE A 138 31.10 -19.76 13.55
C PHE A 138 31.27 -20.67 14.77
N GLU A 139 32.39 -20.59 15.49
CA GLU A 139 32.55 -21.34 16.75
C GLU A 139 31.56 -20.87 17.83
N THR A 140 31.31 -19.56 17.91
CA THR A 140 30.28 -18.99 18.80
C THR A 140 28.88 -19.35 18.33
N TYR A 141 28.64 -19.35 17.02
CA TYR A 141 27.36 -19.71 16.43
C TYR A 141 27.10 -21.20 16.61
N ASP A 142 28.06 -22.10 16.43
CA ASP A 142 27.87 -23.53 16.69
C ASP A 142 27.55 -23.78 18.17
N GLN A 143 28.22 -23.08 19.09
CA GLN A 143 27.90 -23.13 20.53
C GLN A 143 26.50 -22.58 20.86
N VAL A 144 26.06 -21.55 20.13
CA VAL A 144 24.78 -20.87 20.34
C VAL A 144 23.69 -21.41 19.39
N SER A 145 24.03 -22.32 18.48
CA SER A 145 23.14 -22.81 17.42
C SER A 145 22.03 -23.67 17.99
N ASP A 146 22.33 -24.40 19.07
CA ASP A 146 21.33 -25.15 19.82
C ASP A 146 20.33 -24.21 20.51
N LEU A 147 20.75 -23.00 20.95
CA LEU A 147 19.89 -21.96 21.52
C LEU A 147 19.14 -21.14 20.46
N VAL A 148 19.76 -20.90 19.31
CA VAL A 148 19.21 -20.08 18.21
C VAL A 148 18.31 -20.88 17.29
N SER A 149 18.42 -22.21 17.30
CA SER A 149 17.48 -23.06 16.58
C SER A 149 16.10 -22.94 17.24
N PRO A 150 15.11 -22.33 16.57
CA PRO A 150 13.80 -22.04 17.14
C PRO A 150 12.99 -23.31 17.48
N PHE A 151 13.55 -24.49 17.18
CA PHE A 151 12.94 -25.79 17.35
C PHE A 151 13.43 -26.57 18.57
N LYS A 152 14.57 -26.20 19.18
CA LYS A 152 15.13 -26.93 20.33
C LYS A 152 14.87 -26.23 21.67
N ASP A 153 15.13 -24.93 21.75
CA ASP A 153 15.05 -24.15 23.01
C ASP A 153 13.96 -23.06 23.03
N SER A 154 12.99 -23.11 22.10
CA SER A 154 11.78 -22.31 22.30
C SER A 154 11.02 -22.88 23.50
N ALA A 155 10.64 -22.06 24.48
CA ALA A 155 9.73 -22.46 25.56
C ALA A 155 8.49 -23.21 25.04
N LEU A 156 8.09 -22.94 23.79
CA LEU A 156 7.02 -23.59 23.05
C LEU A 156 7.32 -25.04 22.64
N ALA A 157 8.58 -25.48 22.54
CA ALA A 157 8.95 -26.85 22.18
C ALA A 157 8.73 -27.82 23.34
N MET A 158 9.13 -27.43 24.55
CA MET A 158 8.81 -28.16 25.80
C MET A 158 7.29 -28.19 26.01
N GLU A 159 6.61 -27.05 25.83
CA GLU A 159 5.16 -26.93 25.97
C GLU A 159 4.39 -27.79 24.94
N ARG A 160 4.88 -27.88 23.69
CA ARG A 160 4.26 -28.74 22.66
C ARG A 160 4.33 -30.23 22.97
N VAL A 161 5.39 -30.68 23.66
CA VAL A 161 5.58 -32.08 24.10
C VAL A 161 4.82 -32.36 25.39
N VAL A 162 4.67 -31.38 26.28
CA VAL A 162 4.03 -31.52 27.60
C VAL A 162 2.52 -31.29 27.57
N LEU A 163 2.00 -30.44 26.69
CA LEU A 163 0.57 -30.17 26.62
C LEU A 163 -0.20 -31.30 25.95
N THR A 164 -1.17 -31.85 26.68
CA THR A 164 -2.19 -32.75 26.14
C THR A 164 -3.00 -32.04 25.05
N PRO A 165 -3.55 -32.76 24.06
CA PRO A 165 -4.36 -32.16 23.00
C PRO A 165 -5.57 -31.37 23.55
N GLU A 166 -6.10 -31.80 24.70
CA GLU A 166 -7.21 -31.15 25.39
C GLU A 166 -6.82 -29.79 26.00
N ALA A 167 -5.64 -29.69 26.60
CA ALA A 167 -5.11 -28.41 27.09
C ALA A 167 -4.84 -27.42 25.95
N LYS A 168 -4.42 -27.92 24.77
CA LYS A 168 -4.25 -27.07 23.57
C LYS A 168 -5.60 -26.53 23.07
N ALA A 169 -6.65 -27.34 23.10
CA ALA A 169 -8.00 -26.90 22.73
C ALA A 169 -8.53 -25.85 23.71
N GLU A 170 -8.32 -26.05 25.02
CA GLU A 170 -8.70 -25.07 26.05
C GLU A 170 -7.96 -23.74 25.87
N ILE A 171 -6.65 -23.77 25.61
CA ILE A 171 -5.85 -22.57 25.33
C ILE A 171 -6.40 -21.85 24.10
N ILE A 172 -6.64 -22.54 22.99
CA ILE A 172 -7.19 -21.95 21.76
C ILE A 172 -8.58 -21.34 22.02
N CYS A 173 -9.44 -22.03 22.77
CA CYS A 173 -10.75 -21.48 23.13
C CYS A 173 -10.65 -20.27 24.05
N SER A 174 -9.70 -20.27 25.00
CA SER A 174 -9.45 -19.14 25.90
C SER A 174 -8.88 -17.92 25.18
N SER A 175 -8.08 -18.15 24.12
CA SER A 175 -7.46 -17.10 23.31
C SER A 175 -8.22 -16.81 22.01
N ALA A 176 -9.44 -17.34 21.84
CA ALA A 176 -10.15 -17.26 20.56
C ALA A 176 -10.45 -15.81 20.15
N GLU A 177 -10.88 -14.98 21.11
CA GLU A 177 -11.15 -13.55 20.89
C GLU A 177 -9.88 -12.77 20.54
N GLU A 178 -8.76 -13.09 21.20
CA GLU A 178 -7.46 -12.46 20.89
C GLU A 178 -6.97 -12.86 19.49
N LEU A 179 -7.15 -14.11 19.09
CA LEU A 179 -6.80 -14.60 17.76
C LEU A 179 -7.69 -13.98 16.66
N GLU A 180 -8.97 -13.76 16.94
CA GLU A 180 -9.89 -13.08 16.03
C GLU A 180 -9.50 -11.61 15.84
N LEU A 181 -9.17 -10.90 16.93
CA LEU A 181 -8.66 -9.54 16.88
C LEU A 181 -7.32 -9.45 16.12
N VAL A 182 -6.41 -10.41 16.33
CA VAL A 182 -5.15 -10.48 15.57
C VAL A 182 -5.42 -10.75 14.09
N ALA A 183 -6.37 -11.62 13.75
CA ALA A 183 -6.74 -11.89 12.36
C ALA A 183 -7.34 -10.65 11.68
N GLU A 184 -8.20 -9.89 12.37
CA GLU A 184 -8.74 -8.63 11.88
C GLU A 184 -7.63 -7.61 11.64
N ASN A 185 -6.75 -7.41 12.62
CA ASN A 185 -5.59 -6.51 12.48
C ASN A 185 -4.67 -6.92 11.34
N LEU A 186 -4.45 -8.22 11.14
CA LEU A 186 -3.60 -8.73 10.05
C LEU A 186 -4.28 -8.54 8.68
N GLY A 187 -5.62 -8.61 8.63
CA GLY A 187 -6.42 -8.19 7.48
C GLY A 187 -6.24 -6.71 7.17
N GLN A 188 -6.36 -5.84 8.17
CA GLN A 188 -6.14 -4.39 8.01
C GLN A 188 -4.71 -4.07 7.55
N ILE A 189 -3.70 -4.77 8.10
CA ILE A 189 -2.29 -4.62 7.68
C ILE A 189 -2.13 -5.01 6.21
N LYS A 190 -2.79 -6.09 5.76
CA LYS A 190 -2.73 -6.52 4.36
C LYS A 190 -3.35 -5.48 3.43
N ASP A 191 -4.49 -4.91 3.80
CA ASP A 191 -5.15 -3.85 3.03
C ASP A 191 -4.28 -2.58 2.96
N LEU A 192 -3.62 -2.23 4.07
CA LEU A 192 -2.68 -1.11 4.13
C LEU A 192 -1.39 -1.38 3.33
N GLN A 193 -0.94 -2.62 3.26
CA GLN A 193 0.25 -2.98 2.49
C GLN A 193 0.07 -2.74 0.99
N GLU A 194 -1.14 -2.95 0.45
CA GLU A 194 -1.44 -2.61 -0.94
C GLU A 194 -1.28 -1.10 -1.24
N ILE A 195 -1.58 -0.24 -0.27
CA ILE A 195 -1.46 1.21 -0.39
C ILE A 195 0.00 1.66 -0.24
N ILE A 196 0.77 1.00 0.63
CA ILE A 196 2.20 1.30 0.84
C ILE A 196 3.02 0.87 -0.38
N ASP A 197 2.70 -0.29 -0.96
CA ASP A 197 3.35 -0.81 -2.16
C ASP A 197 2.80 -0.17 -3.47
N ALA A 198 1.95 0.85 -3.35
CA ALA A 198 1.36 1.51 -4.49
C ALA A 198 2.44 2.16 -5.39
N PRO A 199 2.30 2.03 -6.73
CA PRO A 199 3.34 2.42 -7.69
C PRO A 199 3.65 3.92 -7.67
N GLU A 200 2.78 4.75 -7.11
CA GLU A 200 2.95 6.20 -6.98
C GLU A 200 4.05 6.59 -5.99
N PHE A 201 4.26 5.77 -4.95
CA PHE A 201 5.35 5.96 -3.99
C PHE A 201 6.67 5.36 -4.50
N ARG A 202 6.60 4.49 -5.51
CA ARG A 202 7.75 3.82 -6.13
C ARG A 202 8.52 4.76 -7.06
N GLY A 203 9.19 5.74 -6.47
CA GLY A 203 9.91 6.79 -7.19
C GLY A 203 10.05 8.09 -6.41
N LEU A 204 9.49 8.15 -5.20
CA LEU A 204 9.55 9.34 -4.35
C LEU A 204 11.00 9.77 -4.06
N ASP A 205 11.92 8.82 -3.86
CA ASP A 205 13.36 9.07 -3.68
C ASP A 205 14.02 9.76 -4.89
N LYS A 206 13.46 9.58 -6.09
CA LYS A 206 13.92 10.24 -7.33
C LYS A 206 13.27 11.60 -7.54
N LEU A 207 12.09 11.81 -6.95
CA LEU A 207 11.30 13.04 -7.08
C LEU A 207 11.77 14.10 -6.08
N PHE A 208 12.12 13.71 -4.84
CA PHE A 208 12.69 14.60 -3.83
C PHE A 208 13.85 15.48 -4.33
N PRO A 209 14.92 14.93 -4.94
CA PRO A 209 16.04 15.74 -5.44
C PRO A 209 15.66 16.63 -6.64
N GLN A 210 14.55 16.35 -7.32
CA GLN A 210 14.02 17.21 -8.39
C GLN A 210 13.16 18.35 -7.86
N VAL A 211 12.51 18.16 -6.71
CA VAL A 211 11.69 19.19 -6.05
C VAL A 211 12.56 20.22 -5.32
N THR A 212 13.67 19.80 -4.71
CA THR A 212 14.61 20.71 -4.02
C THR A 212 15.06 21.92 -4.87
N PRO A 213 15.53 21.77 -6.12
CA PRO A 213 15.90 22.94 -6.93
C PRO A 213 14.69 23.80 -7.30
N ILE A 214 13.50 23.21 -7.49
CA ILE A 214 12.27 23.96 -7.76
C ILE A 214 11.89 24.82 -6.55
N GLU A 215 11.99 24.26 -5.34
CA GLU A 215 11.74 24.99 -4.10
C GLU A 215 12.68 26.19 -3.96
N THR A 216 13.98 26.00 -4.18
CA THR A 216 14.94 27.13 -4.14
C THR A 216 14.64 28.20 -5.19
N SER A 217 14.29 27.79 -6.41
CA SER A 217 13.89 28.72 -7.48
C SER A 217 12.60 29.47 -7.12
N HIS A 218 11.65 28.81 -6.47
CA HIS A 218 10.41 29.43 -6.01
C HIS A 218 10.67 30.48 -4.92
N VAL A 219 11.55 30.20 -3.97
CA VAL A 219 11.97 31.18 -2.95
C VAL A 219 12.62 32.41 -3.60
N ASP A 220 13.52 32.21 -4.56
CA ASP A 220 14.14 33.31 -5.31
C ASP A 220 13.13 34.13 -6.11
N GLN A 221 12.14 33.47 -6.74
CA GLN A 221 11.06 34.13 -7.47
C GLN A 221 10.19 34.96 -6.54
N MET A 222 9.87 34.44 -5.35
CA MET A 222 9.10 35.15 -4.34
C MET A 222 9.83 36.42 -3.87
N ALA A 223 11.13 36.32 -3.59
CA ALA A 223 11.95 37.46 -3.21
C ALA A 223 12.00 38.55 -4.31
N ARG A 224 12.16 38.14 -5.59
CA ARG A 224 12.15 39.09 -6.72
C ARG A 224 10.78 39.74 -6.91
N ALA A 225 9.70 38.98 -6.72
CA ALA A 225 8.34 39.50 -6.82
C ALA A 225 8.06 40.54 -5.73
N GLU A 226 8.51 40.27 -4.50
CA GLU A 226 8.39 41.20 -3.38
C GLU A 226 9.21 42.48 -3.63
N GLU A 227 10.45 42.35 -4.10
CA GLU A 227 11.28 43.52 -4.46
C GLU A 227 10.63 44.36 -5.57
N ALA A 228 10.12 43.71 -6.62
CA ALA A 228 9.42 44.39 -7.71
C ALA A 228 8.15 45.11 -7.21
N SER A 229 7.38 44.45 -6.34
CA SER A 229 6.19 45.03 -5.72
C SER A 229 6.56 46.25 -4.88
N ALA A 230 7.60 46.16 -4.04
CA ALA A 230 8.09 47.28 -3.23
C ALA A 230 8.55 48.46 -4.10
N ARG A 231 9.24 48.19 -5.21
CA ARG A 231 9.65 49.23 -6.18
C ARG A 231 8.45 49.91 -6.82
N ILE A 232 7.42 49.15 -7.22
CA ILE A 232 6.19 49.69 -7.79
C ILE A 232 5.46 50.57 -6.77
N THR A 233 5.29 50.10 -5.54
CA THR A 233 4.65 50.88 -4.47
C THR A 233 5.42 52.17 -4.21
N THR A 234 6.75 52.10 -4.13
CA THR A 234 7.60 53.29 -3.97
C THR A 234 7.45 54.28 -5.14
N LEU A 235 7.33 53.78 -6.37
CA LEU A 235 7.10 54.62 -7.55
C LEU A 235 5.71 55.27 -7.51
N LEU A 236 4.69 54.53 -7.10
CA LEU A 236 3.33 55.04 -6.92
C LEU A 236 3.28 56.12 -5.84
N ASP A 237 3.99 55.94 -4.73
CA ASP A 237 4.09 56.95 -3.66
C ASP A 237 4.77 58.23 -4.17
N LYS A 238 5.86 58.10 -4.93
CA LYS A 238 6.52 59.26 -5.57
C LYS A 238 5.60 59.98 -6.55
N TYR A 239 4.84 59.22 -7.34
CA TYR A 239 3.85 59.78 -8.26
C TYR A 239 2.74 60.53 -7.50
N ASN A 240 2.21 59.96 -6.42
CA ASN A 240 1.21 60.61 -5.57
C ASN A 240 1.75 61.92 -4.97
N ILE A 241 2.98 61.93 -4.47
CA ILE A 241 3.64 63.14 -3.98
C ILE A 241 3.76 64.18 -5.09
N PHE A 242 4.21 63.78 -6.29
CA PHE A 242 4.35 64.68 -7.42
C PHE A 242 3.01 65.30 -7.83
N VAL A 243 1.94 64.50 -7.90
CA VAL A 243 0.58 64.99 -8.21
C VAL A 243 0.08 65.95 -7.13
N ASN A 244 0.35 65.69 -5.85
CA ASN A 244 -0.03 66.59 -4.77
C ASN A 244 0.69 67.95 -4.88
N ILE A 245 2.00 67.95 -5.14
CA ILE A 245 2.78 69.18 -5.34
C ILE A 245 2.28 69.93 -6.58
N LEU A 246 2.02 69.24 -7.69
CA LEU A 246 1.48 69.87 -8.90
C LEU A 246 0.12 70.52 -8.62
N SER A 247 -0.73 69.83 -7.84
CA SER A 247 -2.04 70.34 -7.44
C SER A 247 -1.92 71.57 -6.55
N GLU A 248 -0.98 71.57 -5.59
CA GLU A 248 -0.69 72.73 -4.73
C GLU A 248 -0.18 73.92 -5.54
N ILE A 249 0.71 73.70 -6.51
CA ILE A 249 1.17 74.76 -7.43
C ILE A 249 0.01 75.32 -8.23
N PHE A 250 -0.87 74.47 -8.77
CA PHE A 250 -2.02 74.92 -9.54
C PHE A 250 -2.98 75.76 -8.68
N ILE A 251 -3.25 75.34 -7.45
CA ILE A 251 -4.05 76.12 -6.48
C ILE A 251 -3.37 77.46 -6.17
N SER A 252 -2.05 77.49 -6.00
CA SER A 252 -1.32 78.73 -5.75
C SER A 252 -1.39 79.70 -6.92
N TRP A 253 -1.33 79.19 -8.15
CA TRP A 253 -1.47 79.98 -9.37
C TRP A 253 -2.89 80.51 -9.54
N ASP A 254 -3.90 79.70 -9.27
CA ASP A 254 -5.29 80.12 -9.28
C ASP A 254 -5.55 81.23 -8.26
N HIS A 255 -4.96 81.13 -7.06
CA HIS A 255 -5.04 82.18 -6.07
C HIS A 255 -4.38 83.48 -6.53
N ILE A 256 -3.16 83.41 -7.09
CA ILE A 256 -2.46 84.60 -7.63
C ILE A 256 -3.29 85.24 -8.75
N LEU A 257 -3.80 84.45 -9.69
CA LEU A 257 -4.59 84.94 -10.82
C LEU A 257 -5.90 85.58 -10.34
N SER A 258 -6.59 84.94 -9.39
CA SER A 258 -7.80 85.49 -8.77
C SER A 258 -7.53 86.81 -8.03
N THR A 259 -6.40 86.94 -7.32
CA THR A 259 -6.03 88.22 -6.68
C THR A 259 -5.71 89.31 -7.69
N LEU A 260 -5.07 88.96 -8.81
CA LEU A 260 -4.81 89.89 -9.91
C LEU A 260 -6.11 90.37 -10.56
N ASP A 261 -7.03 89.46 -10.87
CA ASP A 261 -8.34 89.79 -11.42
C ASP A 261 -9.15 90.67 -10.46
N ALA A 262 -9.09 90.41 -9.16
CA ALA A 262 -9.71 91.24 -8.14
C ALA A 262 -9.10 92.65 -8.08
N HIS A 263 -7.77 92.77 -8.17
CA HIS A 263 -7.08 94.06 -8.23
C HIS A 263 -7.41 94.84 -9.50
N ILE A 264 -7.46 94.17 -10.66
CA ILE A 264 -7.85 94.78 -11.94
C ILE A 264 -9.30 95.28 -11.86
N SER A 265 -10.21 94.44 -11.36
CA SER A 265 -11.61 94.81 -11.18
C SER A 265 -11.78 96.01 -10.24
N ALA A 266 -10.97 96.10 -9.17
CA ALA A 266 -10.97 97.24 -8.26
C ALA A 266 -10.48 98.53 -8.95
N LEU A 267 -9.40 98.45 -9.74
CA LEU A 267 -8.89 99.58 -10.52
C LEU A 267 -9.86 100.04 -11.61
N GLU A 268 -10.55 99.10 -12.27
CA GLU A 268 -11.59 99.43 -13.25
C GLU A 268 -12.75 100.19 -12.60
N ARG A 269 -13.13 99.79 -11.38
CA ARG A 269 -14.19 100.45 -10.61
C ARG A 269 -13.80 101.83 -10.05
N GLU A 270 -12.51 102.09 -9.84
CA GLU A 270 -12.01 103.42 -9.44
C GLU A 270 -11.91 104.37 -10.64
N LYS A 271 -11.79 103.83 -11.85
CA LYS A 271 -11.66 104.58 -13.10
C LYS A 271 -13.02 104.99 -13.71
N GLU A 272 -14.09 104.30 -13.35
CA GLU A 272 -15.48 104.61 -13.71
C GLU A 272 -16.10 105.67 -12.79
#